data_AF-A0A836JS68-F1
#
_entry.id   AF-A0A836JS68-F1
#
_cell.length_a   1.000
_cell.length_b   1.000
_cell.length_c   1.000
_cell.angle_alpha   90.00
_cell.angle_beta   90.00
_cell.angle_gamma   90.00
#
_symmetry.space_group_name_H-M   'P 1'
#
loop_
_entity.id
_entity.type
_entity.pdbx_description
1 polymer ?
#
loop_
_entity_poly.entity_id
_entity_poly.type
_entity_poly.pdbx_seq_one_letter_code
_entity_poly.pdbx_strand_id
1 'polypeptide(L)'
;MALSDTTCRDCFRRFKNNDFELEDKERSGASKKFEDKELEQLLDEDPSQTLSELGKILQVDESTVSKRLKGLGMIQKQGHWVPRALKEKRPLYAQRHDKVILLHDNARPHVAKPVKTYLETLKWEVLPHPPYSPDIAPSDFHLFYYMNSYQQVVNTGSQPPTVYDQKYVDFVDNVLKEVADDFEREKKFSDQNLLKLHKLFDGVFERALDLYEQQRVTQISTSNAIITESCKGINEASWLMQVKGHSGALYTLFPEINYCTCAAFRHQVLTDRSAFTCKHVLATWLASIDNEKLLHQQLTQKQFNNLNTEDYILVAKVGLTNLKIIIELLKATNFKEIATCLGSENGLKITVEDTKCMQASAYIPSTVFDEFELNEDVTFSLSLNILVDCLCMFWPTSQENSVTVQIFYKGTGYPLSIIIEEDGIITDCSLKTLEVEELLDFHLDTENVVNKVVLQTELLKAVMAELDPTSQLVKLCLSPEKPFFRISLESIGSVCHIDLPHDNDLIDTFQCTTTVTSTFKLEYIKPAMKALSCASKVSLRTNNAGLLCFQYMIKTENGNTCYMEYYVRFFMIN
;
A
#
# COMPACT_ATOMS: atom_id res chain seq x y z
N MET A 1 -40.06 -60.78 -27.73
CA MET A 1 -38.72 -61.40 -27.68
C MET A 1 -38.86 -62.75 -27.02
N ALA A 2 -38.34 -63.81 -27.64
CA ALA A 2 -38.40 -65.17 -27.09
C ALA A 2 -37.39 -65.34 -25.95
N LEU A 3 -37.79 -66.01 -24.85
CA LEU A 3 -36.91 -66.39 -23.75
C LEU A 3 -35.94 -67.49 -24.23
N SER A 4 -34.70 -67.49 -23.75
CA SER A 4 -33.71 -68.54 -24.08
C SER A 4 -34.09 -69.88 -23.45
N ASP A 5 -33.74 -70.98 -24.12
CA ASP A 5 -34.04 -72.37 -23.68
C ASP A 5 -33.52 -72.69 -22.27
N THR A 6 -32.39 -72.11 -21.89
CA THR A 6 -31.81 -72.19 -20.52
C THR A 6 -32.71 -71.54 -19.47
N THR A 7 -33.30 -70.39 -19.78
CA THR A 7 -34.22 -69.67 -18.88
C THR A 7 -35.51 -70.46 -18.68
N CYS A 8 -36.02 -71.10 -19.74
CA CYS A 8 -37.18 -71.97 -19.65
C CYS A 8 -36.94 -73.20 -18.77
N ARG A 9 -35.76 -73.83 -18.86
CA ARG A 9 -35.41 -75.01 -18.02
C ARG A 9 -35.26 -74.65 -16.54
N ASP A 10 -34.66 -73.52 -16.22
CA ASP A 10 -34.49 -73.10 -14.81
C ASP A 10 -35.81 -72.65 -14.17
N CYS A 11 -36.69 -71.95 -14.92
CA CYS A 11 -38.06 -71.68 -14.46
C CYS A 11 -38.86 -72.96 -14.22
N PHE A 12 -38.76 -73.95 -15.11
CA PHE A 12 -39.44 -75.24 -14.94
C PHE A 12 -38.94 -76.01 -13.70
N ARG A 13 -37.63 -75.93 -13.41
CA ARG A 13 -37.05 -76.57 -12.21
C ARG A 13 -37.52 -75.89 -10.92
N ARG A 14 -37.63 -74.56 -10.89
CA ARG A 14 -38.19 -73.79 -9.76
C ARG A 14 -39.65 -74.14 -9.50
N PHE A 15 -40.46 -74.17 -10.56
CA PHE A 15 -41.88 -74.52 -10.49
C PHE A 15 -42.12 -75.93 -9.93
N LYS A 16 -41.29 -76.92 -10.31
CA LYS A 16 -41.39 -78.30 -9.82
C LYS A 16 -41.09 -78.43 -8.31
N ASN A 17 -40.41 -77.46 -7.72
CA ASN A 17 -40.05 -77.41 -6.30
C ASN A 17 -40.98 -76.48 -5.48
N ASN A 18 -42.15 -76.12 -6.01
CA ASN A 18 -43.11 -75.18 -5.39
C ASN A 18 -42.54 -73.78 -5.09
N ASP A 19 -41.48 -73.36 -5.80
CA ASP A 19 -40.93 -72.01 -5.73
C ASP A 19 -41.56 -71.15 -6.85
N PHE A 20 -42.60 -70.40 -6.50
CA PHE A 20 -43.38 -69.55 -7.41
C PHE A 20 -42.97 -68.07 -7.33
N GLU A 21 -41.87 -67.75 -6.65
CA GLU A 21 -41.36 -66.38 -6.57
C GLU A 21 -40.83 -65.94 -7.94
N LEU A 22 -41.37 -64.84 -8.44
CA LEU A 22 -41.00 -64.22 -9.72
C LEU A 22 -39.85 -63.21 -9.60
N GLU A 23 -39.30 -63.06 -8.39
CA GLU A 23 -38.19 -62.17 -8.12
C GLU A 23 -36.84 -62.88 -8.34
N ASP A 24 -35.88 -62.14 -8.91
CA ASP A 24 -34.51 -62.61 -9.07
C ASP A 24 -33.87 -62.72 -7.68
N LYS A 25 -33.50 -63.93 -7.25
CA LYS A 25 -32.75 -64.12 -5.99
C LYS A 25 -31.38 -63.48 -6.16
N GLU A 26 -30.95 -62.70 -5.15
CA GLU A 26 -29.63 -62.10 -5.14
C GLU A 26 -28.57 -63.19 -5.34
N ARG A 27 -27.76 -63.05 -6.39
CA ARG A 27 -26.66 -63.97 -6.65
C ARG A 27 -25.64 -63.80 -5.53
N SER A 28 -25.18 -64.90 -4.95
CA SER A 28 -24.03 -64.91 -4.03
C SER A 28 -22.78 -64.45 -4.79
N GLY A 29 -22.52 -63.15 -4.80
CA GLY A 29 -21.31 -62.56 -5.35
C GLY A 29 -20.08 -63.05 -4.59
N ALA A 30 -18.93 -63.09 -5.27
CA ALA A 30 -17.65 -63.39 -4.66
C ALA A 30 -17.36 -62.44 -3.49
N SER A 31 -16.71 -62.95 -2.43
CA SER A 31 -16.36 -62.17 -1.24
C SER A 31 -15.50 -60.94 -1.59
N LYS A 32 -15.71 -59.86 -0.84
CA LYS A 32 -14.97 -58.60 -0.97
C LYS A 32 -13.47 -58.86 -0.74
N LYS A 33 -12.61 -58.44 -1.68
CA LYS A 33 -11.14 -58.63 -1.58
C LYS A 33 -10.46 -57.70 -0.57
N PHE A 34 -11.07 -56.55 -0.26
CA PHE A 34 -10.65 -55.59 0.77
C PHE A 34 -11.90 -54.87 1.30
N GLU A 35 -11.82 -54.34 2.52
CA GLU A 35 -12.92 -53.65 3.19
C GLU A 35 -13.08 -52.22 2.68
N ASP A 36 -14.33 -51.76 2.59
CA ASP A 36 -14.62 -50.44 2.01
C ASP A 36 -14.01 -49.29 2.87
N LYS A 37 -13.78 -49.54 4.17
CA LYS A 37 -13.13 -48.62 5.12
C LYS A 37 -11.65 -48.38 4.83
N GLU A 38 -10.94 -49.37 4.30
CA GLU A 38 -9.52 -49.24 3.93
C GLU A 38 -9.37 -48.30 2.72
N LEU A 39 -10.32 -48.38 1.78
CA LEU A 39 -10.35 -47.50 0.61
C LEU A 39 -10.79 -46.08 0.97
N GLU A 40 -11.73 -45.91 1.91
CA GLU A 40 -12.10 -44.59 2.44
C GLU A 40 -10.92 -43.90 3.13
N GLN A 41 -10.15 -44.62 3.96
CA GLN A 41 -8.96 -44.07 4.62
C GLN A 41 -7.90 -43.58 3.62
N LEU A 42 -7.64 -44.33 2.56
CA LEU A 42 -6.69 -43.91 1.52
C LEU A 42 -7.13 -42.63 0.79
N LEU A 43 -8.44 -42.45 0.59
CA LEU A 43 -8.99 -41.25 -0.03
C LEU A 43 -9.05 -40.05 0.92
N ASP A 44 -9.21 -40.29 2.22
CA ASP A 44 -9.12 -39.25 3.24
C ASP A 44 -7.67 -38.75 3.41
N GLU A 45 -6.67 -39.63 3.24
CA GLU A 45 -5.25 -39.28 3.26
C GLU A 45 -4.81 -38.50 2.01
N ASP A 46 -5.19 -38.97 0.82
CA ASP A 46 -4.94 -38.25 -0.43
C ASP A 46 -6.06 -38.49 -1.46
N PRO A 47 -6.96 -37.51 -1.65
CA PRO A 47 -8.07 -37.65 -2.58
C PRO A 47 -7.64 -37.63 -4.06
N SER A 48 -6.38 -37.32 -4.40
CA SER A 48 -5.89 -37.21 -5.78
C SER A 48 -5.33 -38.51 -6.38
N GLN A 49 -5.29 -39.58 -5.60
CA GLN A 49 -4.70 -40.87 -6.00
C GLN A 49 -5.36 -41.48 -7.24
N THR A 50 -4.54 -42.08 -8.11
CA THR A 50 -5.00 -42.75 -9.32
C THR A 50 -5.49 -44.19 -9.05
N LEU A 51 -6.30 -44.75 -9.97
CA LEU A 51 -6.73 -46.15 -9.88
C LEU A 51 -5.55 -47.14 -9.83
N SER A 52 -4.44 -46.80 -10.49
CA SER A 52 -3.23 -47.63 -10.54
C SER A 52 -2.48 -47.64 -9.20
N GLU A 53 -2.39 -46.48 -8.54
CA GLU A 53 -1.77 -46.35 -7.21
C GLU A 53 -2.62 -47.06 -6.16
N LEU A 54 -3.93 -46.84 -6.17
CA LEU A 54 -4.87 -47.54 -5.29
C LEU A 54 -4.83 -49.06 -5.51
N GLY A 55 -4.72 -49.51 -6.76
CA GLY A 55 -4.58 -50.93 -7.10
C GLY A 55 -3.29 -51.55 -6.58
N LYS A 56 -2.17 -50.80 -6.63
CA LYS A 56 -0.88 -51.24 -6.07
C LYS A 56 -0.92 -51.32 -4.55
N ILE A 57 -1.49 -50.33 -3.88
CA ILE A 57 -1.58 -50.26 -2.41
C ILE A 57 -2.47 -51.40 -1.88
N LEU A 58 -3.64 -51.59 -2.50
CA LEU A 58 -4.62 -52.61 -2.10
C LEU A 58 -4.35 -54.00 -2.70
N GLN A 59 -3.28 -54.16 -3.49
CA GLN A 59 -2.90 -55.40 -4.17
C GLN A 59 -4.05 -56.05 -4.98
N VAL A 60 -4.82 -55.22 -5.68
CA VAL A 60 -5.96 -55.66 -6.51
C VAL A 60 -5.93 -55.00 -7.88
N ASP A 61 -6.56 -55.65 -8.86
CA ASP A 61 -6.74 -55.06 -10.18
C ASP A 61 -7.51 -53.73 -10.11
N GLU A 62 -7.10 -52.76 -10.94
CA GLU A 62 -7.73 -51.43 -11.05
C GLU A 62 -9.24 -51.52 -11.30
N SER A 63 -9.68 -52.57 -12.02
CA SER A 63 -11.09 -52.84 -12.29
C SER A 63 -11.89 -53.17 -11.02
N THR A 64 -11.25 -53.77 -10.01
CA THR A 64 -11.86 -54.06 -8.71
C THR A 64 -12.00 -52.77 -7.91
N VAL A 65 -10.95 -51.94 -7.85
CA VAL A 65 -10.97 -50.62 -7.19
C VAL A 65 -12.05 -49.73 -7.83
N SER A 66 -12.12 -49.67 -9.16
CA SER A 66 -13.11 -48.86 -9.88
C SER A 66 -14.55 -49.28 -9.57
N LYS A 67 -14.83 -50.59 -9.48
CA LYS A 67 -16.16 -51.10 -9.10
C LYS A 67 -16.52 -50.71 -7.66
N ARG A 68 -15.55 -50.74 -6.74
CA ARG A 68 -15.77 -50.38 -5.34
C ARG A 68 -15.97 -48.88 -5.14
N LEU A 69 -15.16 -48.05 -5.79
CA LEU A 69 -15.36 -46.60 -5.81
C LEU A 69 -16.75 -46.22 -6.34
N LYS A 70 -17.23 -46.90 -7.40
CA LYS A 70 -18.62 -46.72 -7.88
C LYS A 70 -19.66 -47.15 -6.85
N GLY A 71 -19.41 -48.23 -6.11
CA GLY A 71 -20.29 -48.72 -5.02
C GLY A 71 -20.35 -47.75 -3.84
N LEU A 72 -19.23 -47.11 -3.50
CA LEU A 72 -19.13 -46.02 -2.52
C LEU A 72 -19.69 -44.68 -3.05
N GLY A 73 -20.07 -44.64 -4.33
CA GLY A 73 -20.53 -43.42 -4.98
C GLY A 73 -19.43 -42.40 -5.22
N MET A 74 -18.15 -42.76 -5.28
CA MET A 74 -17.07 -41.82 -5.58
C MET A 74 -16.96 -41.54 -7.09
N ILE A 75 -16.68 -40.29 -7.46
CA ILE A 75 -16.40 -39.86 -8.84
C ILE A 75 -15.12 -39.02 -8.88
N GLN A 76 -14.36 -39.10 -9.97
CA GLN A 76 -13.15 -38.29 -10.14
C GLN A 76 -13.48 -36.94 -10.80
N LYS A 77 -13.03 -35.83 -10.20
CA LYS A 77 -13.20 -34.45 -10.69
C LYS A 77 -11.92 -33.64 -10.49
N GLN A 78 -11.37 -33.11 -11.58
CA GLN A 78 -10.09 -32.37 -11.57
C GLN A 78 -8.97 -33.10 -10.79
N GLY A 79 -8.85 -34.41 -11.01
CA GLY A 79 -7.86 -35.26 -10.33
C GLY A 79 -8.32 -35.86 -8.99
N HIS A 80 -9.37 -35.33 -8.35
CA HIS A 80 -9.76 -35.71 -6.98
C HIS A 80 -11.00 -36.62 -6.94
N TRP A 81 -11.01 -37.63 -6.06
CA TRP A 81 -12.17 -38.48 -5.78
C TRP A 81 -13.12 -37.79 -4.80
N VAL A 82 -14.38 -37.63 -5.20
CA VAL A 82 -15.42 -36.97 -4.39
C VAL A 82 -16.70 -37.80 -4.32
N PRO A 83 -17.39 -37.85 -3.16
CA PRO A 83 -18.66 -38.57 -3.03
C PRO A 83 -19.75 -37.97 -3.92
N ARG A 84 -20.53 -38.83 -4.59
CA ARG A 84 -21.67 -38.47 -5.45
C ARG A 84 -22.79 -37.80 -4.66
N ALA A 85 -22.87 -38.02 -3.34
CA ALA A 85 -23.78 -37.34 -2.41
C ALA A 85 -23.57 -35.81 -2.35
N LEU A 86 -22.43 -35.27 -2.81
CA LEU A 86 -22.26 -33.83 -3.01
C LEU A 86 -23.22 -33.25 -4.07
N LYS A 87 -23.83 -34.07 -4.94
CA LYS A 87 -24.93 -33.63 -5.82
C LYS A 87 -26.23 -33.35 -5.06
N GLU A 88 -26.51 -34.07 -3.96
CA GLU A 88 -27.75 -33.88 -3.18
C GLU A 88 -27.68 -32.62 -2.31
N LYS A 89 -26.50 -32.28 -1.78
CA LYS A 89 -26.31 -31.04 -0.99
C LYS A 89 -26.28 -29.75 -1.82
N ARG A 90 -26.30 -29.83 -3.17
CA ARG A 90 -26.21 -28.67 -4.09
C ARG A 90 -27.13 -28.84 -5.30
N PRO A 91 -28.46 -28.64 -5.16
CA PRO A 91 -29.43 -28.81 -6.26
C PRO A 91 -29.18 -27.91 -7.48
N LEU A 92 -28.43 -26.81 -7.31
CA LEU A 92 -28.03 -25.89 -8.38
C LEU A 92 -27.01 -26.49 -9.38
N TYR A 93 -26.36 -27.62 -9.06
CA TYR A 93 -25.34 -28.21 -9.93
C TYR A 93 -25.95 -28.80 -11.22
N ALA A 94 -27.19 -29.27 -11.17
CA ALA A 94 -27.90 -29.79 -12.35
C ALA A 94 -28.29 -28.70 -13.35
N GLN A 95 -28.47 -27.44 -12.90
CA GLN A 95 -28.83 -26.31 -13.76
C GLN A 95 -27.65 -25.71 -14.53
N ARG A 96 -26.40 -26.07 -14.19
CA ARG A 96 -25.17 -25.47 -14.76
C ARG A 96 -24.41 -26.39 -15.70
N HIS A 97 -24.81 -27.65 -15.84
CA HIS A 97 -24.23 -28.52 -16.86
C HIS A 97 -24.60 -27.98 -18.24
N ASP A 98 -23.59 -27.85 -19.12
CA ASP A 98 -23.63 -27.31 -20.49
C ASP A 98 -23.60 -25.77 -20.67
N LYS A 99 -23.36 -24.99 -19.61
CA LYS A 99 -23.07 -23.55 -19.74
C LYS A 99 -21.57 -23.26 -19.65
N VAL A 100 -21.03 -22.65 -20.70
CA VAL A 100 -19.66 -22.11 -20.69
C VAL A 100 -19.68 -20.75 -20.00
N ILE A 101 -18.89 -20.63 -18.93
CA ILE A 101 -18.71 -19.38 -18.18
C ILE A 101 -17.32 -18.83 -18.51
N LEU A 102 -17.27 -17.59 -18.99
CA LEU A 102 -16.04 -16.94 -19.42
C LEU A 102 -15.59 -15.91 -18.36
N LEU A 103 -14.38 -16.11 -17.83
CA LEU A 103 -13.70 -15.21 -16.91
C LEU A 103 -12.57 -14.50 -17.67
N HIS A 104 -12.56 -13.16 -17.64
CA HIS A 104 -11.45 -12.38 -18.18
C HIS A 104 -10.31 -12.32 -17.15
N ASP A 105 -9.07 -12.49 -17.62
CA ASP A 105 -7.87 -12.29 -16.82
C ASP A 105 -7.64 -10.80 -16.52
N ASN A 106 -6.61 -10.44 -15.72
CA ASN A 106 -6.27 -9.10 -15.22
C ASN A 106 -6.04 -7.99 -16.29
N ALA A 107 -6.25 -8.27 -17.57
CA ALA A 107 -6.29 -7.29 -18.65
C ALA A 107 -7.71 -6.76 -18.85
N ARG A 108 -7.86 -5.47 -19.23
CA ARG A 108 -9.18 -4.84 -19.43
C ARG A 108 -10.09 -5.74 -20.28
N PRO A 109 -11.31 -6.09 -19.82
CA PRO A 109 -12.21 -6.91 -20.61
C PRO A 109 -12.48 -6.22 -21.96
N HIS A 110 -12.51 -6.99 -23.05
CA HIS A 110 -12.76 -6.44 -24.38
C HIS A 110 -14.20 -5.90 -24.47
N VAL A 111 -14.37 -4.59 -24.26
CA VAL A 111 -15.69 -3.92 -24.23
C VAL A 111 -16.24 -3.64 -25.63
N ALA A 112 -15.53 -4.07 -26.68
CA ALA A 112 -15.90 -3.81 -28.06
C ALA A 112 -17.23 -4.50 -28.42
N LYS A 113 -18.15 -3.76 -29.02
CA LYS A 113 -19.50 -4.20 -29.41
C LYS A 113 -19.52 -5.52 -30.20
N PRO A 114 -18.60 -5.77 -31.17
CA PRO A 114 -18.56 -7.03 -31.91
C PRO A 114 -18.30 -8.25 -31.02
N VAL A 115 -17.49 -8.11 -29.96
CA VAL A 115 -17.13 -9.19 -29.05
C VAL A 115 -18.31 -9.56 -28.15
N LYS A 116 -19.05 -8.56 -27.64
CA LYS A 116 -20.27 -8.80 -26.86
C LYS A 116 -21.34 -9.52 -27.69
N THR A 117 -21.58 -9.07 -28.92
CA THR A 117 -22.56 -9.71 -29.82
C THR A 117 -22.18 -11.15 -30.17
N TYR A 118 -20.87 -11.43 -30.33
CA TYR A 118 -20.39 -12.79 -30.58
C TYR A 118 -20.58 -13.71 -29.36
N LEU A 119 -20.26 -13.23 -28.16
CA LEU A 119 -20.44 -13.99 -26.91
C LEU A 119 -21.92 -14.27 -26.59
N GLU A 120 -22.81 -13.31 -26.86
CA GLU A 120 -24.26 -13.48 -26.78
C GLU A 120 -24.76 -14.54 -27.77
N THR A 121 -24.22 -14.56 -29.00
CA THR A 121 -24.56 -15.58 -30.01
C THR A 121 -24.18 -16.99 -29.55
N LEU A 122 -23.05 -17.13 -28.86
CA LEU A 122 -22.56 -18.40 -28.32
C LEU A 122 -23.26 -18.82 -27.01
N LYS A 123 -24.11 -17.97 -26.42
CA LYS A 123 -24.76 -18.17 -25.11
C LYS A 123 -23.78 -18.38 -23.96
N TRP A 124 -22.60 -17.77 -24.04
CA TRP A 124 -21.59 -17.85 -22.98
C TRP A 124 -21.86 -16.79 -21.91
N GLU A 125 -21.80 -17.19 -20.64
CA GLU A 125 -22.01 -16.28 -19.52
C GLU A 125 -20.69 -15.63 -19.13
N VAL A 126 -20.58 -14.31 -19.28
CA VAL A 126 -19.36 -13.57 -18.92
C VAL A 126 -19.48 -13.09 -17.47
N LEU A 127 -18.50 -13.44 -16.63
CA LEU A 127 -18.51 -13.02 -15.22
C LEU A 127 -18.18 -11.52 -15.08
N PRO A 128 -18.81 -10.80 -14.13
CA PRO A 128 -18.51 -9.40 -13.87
C PRO A 128 -17.09 -9.23 -13.34
N HIS A 129 -16.32 -8.34 -13.96
CA HIS A 129 -14.97 -7.98 -13.53
C HIS A 129 -15.03 -6.88 -12.46
N PRO A 130 -14.39 -7.02 -11.28
CA PRO A 130 -14.31 -5.94 -10.29
C PRO A 130 -13.37 -4.81 -10.75
N PRO A 131 -13.52 -3.57 -10.25
CA PRO A 131 -12.52 -2.53 -10.47
C PRO A 131 -11.18 -2.97 -9.84
N TYR A 132 -10.16 -3.10 -10.68
CA TYR A 132 -8.76 -3.51 -10.43
C TYR A 132 -8.37 -3.85 -8.98
N SER A 133 -8.05 -5.13 -8.75
CA SER A 133 -7.32 -5.60 -7.56
C SER A 133 -6.18 -6.50 -8.06
N PRO A 134 -4.90 -6.07 -7.99
CA PRO A 134 -3.78 -6.81 -8.57
C PRO A 134 -3.44 -8.13 -7.87
N ASP A 135 -3.99 -8.36 -6.67
CA ASP A 135 -3.45 -9.36 -5.72
C ASP A 135 -4.38 -10.55 -5.44
N ILE A 136 -5.35 -10.85 -6.32
CA ILE A 136 -6.29 -11.95 -6.11
C ILE A 136 -6.09 -13.02 -7.20
N ALA A 137 -5.75 -14.24 -6.79
CA ALA A 137 -5.59 -15.37 -7.70
C ALA A 137 -6.97 -15.82 -8.25
N PRO A 138 -7.06 -16.31 -9.51
CA PRO A 138 -8.33 -16.73 -10.12
C PRO A 138 -9.10 -17.81 -9.32
N SER A 139 -8.42 -18.60 -8.48
CA SER A 139 -9.02 -19.60 -7.59
C SER A 139 -9.86 -19.00 -6.45
N ASP A 140 -9.54 -17.78 -6.01
CA ASP A 140 -10.16 -17.16 -4.83
C ASP A 140 -11.52 -16.52 -5.16
N PHE A 141 -11.79 -16.23 -6.44
CA PHE A 141 -13.08 -15.72 -6.92
C PHE A 141 -14.25 -16.70 -6.69
N HIS A 142 -13.99 -18.00 -6.71
CA HIS A 142 -15.01 -19.02 -6.48
C HIS A 142 -15.49 -19.07 -5.02
N LEU A 143 -14.64 -18.65 -4.07
CA LEU A 143 -14.96 -18.55 -2.64
C LEU A 143 -15.96 -17.41 -2.38
N PHE A 144 -15.73 -16.24 -3.01
CA PHE A 144 -16.59 -15.06 -2.86
C PHE A 144 -17.96 -15.23 -3.52
N TYR A 145 -18.05 -15.93 -4.65
CA TYR A 145 -19.35 -16.22 -5.28
C TYR A 145 -20.22 -17.15 -4.43
N TYR A 146 -19.61 -18.09 -3.70
CA TYR A 146 -20.35 -18.97 -2.79
C TYR A 146 -20.86 -18.24 -1.55
N MET A 147 -20.07 -17.33 -0.98
CA MET A 147 -20.49 -16.47 0.14
C MET A 147 -21.66 -15.56 -0.22
N ASN A 148 -21.70 -15.02 -1.45
CA ASN A 148 -22.84 -14.22 -1.93
C ASN A 148 -24.10 -15.08 -2.23
N SER A 149 -23.94 -16.37 -2.56
CA SER A 149 -25.08 -17.24 -2.88
C SER A 149 -25.85 -17.75 -1.65
N TYR A 150 -25.22 -17.76 -0.46
CA TYR A 150 -25.93 -18.03 0.79
C TYR A 150 -26.86 -16.89 1.22
N GLN A 151 -26.74 -15.70 0.63
CA GLN A 151 -27.69 -14.60 0.79
C GLN A 151 -28.91 -14.67 -0.14
N GLN A 152 -29.05 -15.70 -1.00
CA GLN A 152 -30.20 -15.81 -1.93
C GLN A 152 -31.16 -16.99 -1.67
N VAL A 153 -31.11 -17.63 -0.50
CA VAL A 153 -32.13 -18.64 -0.10
C VAL A 153 -33.01 -18.12 1.04
N VAL A 154 -33.54 -16.91 0.90
CA VAL A 154 -34.82 -16.49 1.51
C VAL A 154 -35.49 -15.51 0.54
N ASN A 155 -36.09 -16.04 -0.52
CA ASN A 155 -36.90 -15.25 -1.46
C ASN A 155 -38.36 -15.69 -1.34
N THR A 156 -39.06 -15.17 -0.32
CA THR A 156 -40.47 -14.82 -0.45
C THR A 156 -40.53 -13.30 -0.55
N GLY A 157 -41.11 -12.82 -1.65
CA GLY A 157 -40.97 -11.45 -2.14
C GLY A 157 -41.08 -10.36 -1.08
N SER A 158 -39.96 -9.71 -0.82
CA SER A 158 -39.83 -8.28 -0.52
C SER A 158 -38.35 -7.94 -0.72
N GLN A 159 -38.08 -6.80 -1.35
CA GLN A 159 -36.72 -6.32 -1.62
C GLN A 159 -35.89 -6.29 -0.33
N PRO A 160 -34.59 -6.61 -0.33
CA PRO A 160 -33.74 -6.32 0.81
C PRO A 160 -33.58 -4.79 0.89
N PRO A 161 -34.05 -4.13 1.97
CA PRO A 161 -33.77 -2.74 2.18
C PRO A 161 -32.28 -2.58 2.53
N THR A 162 -31.73 -1.44 2.18
CA THR A 162 -30.56 -0.86 2.82
C THR A 162 -30.66 -1.04 4.34
N VAL A 163 -29.74 -1.81 4.94
CA VAL A 163 -29.95 -2.45 6.25
C VAL A 163 -30.08 -1.46 7.44
N TYR A 164 -29.73 -0.19 7.28
CA TYR A 164 -29.99 0.84 8.28
C TYR A 164 -30.70 2.04 7.67
N ASP A 165 -32.04 1.99 7.65
CA ASP A 165 -32.84 3.19 7.41
C ASP A 165 -32.73 4.13 8.63
N GLN A 166 -32.98 5.43 8.43
CA GLN A 166 -32.96 6.44 9.50
C GLN A 166 -33.76 5.99 10.74
N LYS A 167 -34.88 5.28 10.53
CA LYS A 167 -35.71 4.72 11.60
C LYS A 167 -34.98 3.72 12.51
N TYR A 168 -34.03 2.95 11.97
CA TYR A 168 -33.22 2.03 12.77
C TYR A 168 -32.16 2.78 13.57
N VAL A 169 -31.53 3.80 12.98
CA VAL A 169 -30.59 4.69 13.69
C VAL A 169 -31.30 5.36 14.87
N ASP A 170 -32.46 5.97 14.61
CA ASP A 170 -33.28 6.62 15.64
C ASP A 170 -33.70 5.61 16.73
N PHE A 171 -34.01 4.36 16.35
CA PHE A 171 -34.35 3.31 17.31
C PHE A 171 -33.16 2.93 18.19
N VAL A 172 -31.97 2.73 17.62
CA VAL A 172 -30.75 2.43 18.38
C VAL A 172 -30.43 3.58 19.34
N ASP A 173 -30.47 4.82 18.87
CA ASP A 173 -30.21 6.00 19.70
C ASP A 173 -31.20 6.13 20.85
N ASN A 174 -32.48 5.82 20.62
CA ASN A 174 -33.50 5.80 21.68
C ASN A 174 -33.22 4.73 22.74
N VAL A 175 -32.80 3.53 22.34
CA VAL A 175 -32.46 2.46 23.31
C VAL A 175 -31.19 2.80 24.08
N LEU A 176 -30.17 3.32 23.42
CA LEU A 176 -28.94 3.78 24.08
C LEU A 176 -29.28 4.88 25.10
N LYS A 177 -30.11 5.85 24.73
CA LYS A 177 -30.55 6.92 25.63
C LYS A 177 -31.34 6.39 26.83
N GLU A 178 -32.29 5.47 26.62
CA GLU A 178 -33.03 4.84 27.71
C GLU A 178 -32.08 4.15 28.70
N VAL A 179 -31.10 3.41 28.20
CA VAL A 179 -30.11 2.72 29.04
C VAL A 179 -29.23 3.71 29.82
N ALA A 180 -28.84 4.84 29.20
CA ALA A 180 -28.09 5.89 29.87
C ALA A 180 -28.93 6.54 30.99
N ASP A 181 -30.19 6.89 30.71
CA ASP A 181 -31.12 7.48 31.68
C ASP A 181 -31.40 6.52 32.85
N ASP A 182 -31.50 5.22 32.58
CA ASP A 182 -31.66 4.18 33.61
C ASP A 182 -30.42 4.07 34.49
N PHE A 183 -29.23 4.10 33.88
CA PHE A 183 -27.97 4.04 34.61
C PHE A 183 -27.77 5.28 35.50
N GLU A 184 -28.16 6.48 35.05
CA GLU A 184 -28.09 7.68 35.88
C GLU A 184 -28.94 7.54 37.16
N ARG A 185 -30.11 6.89 37.06
CA ARG A 185 -31.02 6.65 38.20
C ARG A 185 -30.54 5.53 39.11
N GLU A 186 -30.07 4.42 38.55
CA GLU A 186 -29.78 3.19 39.31
C GLU A 186 -28.30 3.02 39.68
N LYS A 187 -27.40 3.78 39.06
CA LYS A 187 -25.93 3.68 39.17
C LYS A 187 -25.37 2.28 38.88
N LYS A 188 -26.11 1.49 38.10
CA LYS A 188 -25.70 0.17 37.62
C LYS A 188 -26.45 -0.19 36.34
N PHE A 189 -25.87 -1.06 35.53
CA PHE A 189 -26.60 -1.68 34.41
C PHE A 189 -27.51 -2.78 34.96
N SER A 190 -28.83 -2.61 34.80
CA SER A 190 -29.79 -3.66 35.13
C SER A 190 -29.69 -4.84 34.15
N ASP A 191 -30.08 -6.03 34.59
CA ASP A 191 -30.11 -7.22 33.71
C ASP A 191 -30.99 -7.00 32.47
N GLN A 192 -32.04 -6.19 32.60
CA GLN A 192 -32.90 -5.81 31.49
C GLN A 192 -32.16 -4.95 30.46
N ASN A 193 -31.31 -4.02 30.91
CA ASN A 193 -30.51 -3.16 30.04
C ASN A 193 -29.42 -3.95 29.32
N LEU A 194 -28.74 -4.85 30.03
CA LEU A 194 -27.77 -5.76 29.42
C LEU A 194 -28.42 -6.67 28.38
N LEU A 195 -29.62 -7.19 28.64
CA LEU A 195 -30.35 -8.03 27.70
C LEU A 195 -30.83 -7.24 26.47
N LYS A 196 -31.25 -5.98 26.63
CA LYS A 196 -31.61 -5.09 25.51
C LYS A 196 -30.39 -4.84 24.61
N LEU A 197 -29.24 -4.50 25.19
CA LEU A 197 -28.00 -4.25 24.43
C LEU A 197 -27.48 -5.52 23.74
N HIS A 198 -27.52 -6.66 24.42
CA HIS A 198 -27.16 -7.96 23.83
C HIS A 198 -28.06 -8.30 22.63
N LYS A 199 -29.37 -8.09 22.72
CA LYS A 199 -30.28 -8.31 21.58
C LYS A 199 -30.02 -7.39 20.40
N LEU A 200 -29.48 -6.19 20.62
CA LEU A 200 -29.20 -5.21 19.56
C LEU A 200 -27.85 -5.45 18.87
N PHE A 201 -26.81 -5.72 19.65
CA PHE A 201 -25.43 -5.77 19.15
C PHE A 201 -24.83 -7.19 19.16
N ASP A 202 -25.56 -8.17 19.68
CA ASP A 202 -25.23 -9.60 19.71
C ASP A 202 -23.78 -9.84 20.22
N GLY A 203 -23.01 -10.73 19.60
CA GLY A 203 -21.62 -11.01 19.97
C GLY A 203 -20.66 -9.82 19.86
N VAL A 204 -21.07 -8.64 19.38
CA VAL A 204 -20.28 -7.39 19.52
C VAL A 204 -20.37 -6.85 20.94
N PHE A 205 -21.54 -6.98 21.58
CA PHE A 205 -21.77 -6.52 22.95
C PHE A 205 -20.94 -7.29 23.98
N GLU A 206 -20.89 -8.62 23.89
CA GLU A 206 -20.11 -9.45 24.83
C GLU A 206 -18.64 -9.05 24.83
N ARG A 207 -18.05 -8.90 23.64
CA ARG A 207 -16.66 -8.47 23.47
C ARG A 207 -16.41 -7.01 23.86
N ALA A 208 -17.45 -6.18 23.85
CA ALA A 208 -17.38 -4.81 24.34
C ALA A 208 -17.42 -4.76 25.87
N LEU A 209 -18.26 -5.60 26.48
CA LEU A 209 -18.39 -5.75 27.93
C LEU A 209 -17.06 -6.19 28.55
N ASP A 210 -16.35 -7.14 27.93
CA ASP A 210 -15.01 -7.55 28.38
C ASP A 210 -14.02 -6.37 28.46
N LEU A 211 -14.00 -5.52 27.43
CA LEU A 211 -13.11 -4.35 27.38
C LEU A 211 -13.49 -3.30 28.42
N TYR A 212 -14.79 -3.13 28.64
CA TYR A 212 -15.35 -2.25 29.65
C TYR A 212 -15.02 -2.73 31.07
N GLU A 213 -15.19 -4.02 31.35
CA GLU A 213 -14.88 -4.60 32.66
C GLU A 213 -13.38 -4.56 32.99
N GLN A 214 -12.53 -4.70 31.99
CA GLN A 214 -11.07 -4.62 32.11
C GLN A 214 -10.53 -3.17 32.19
N GLN A 215 -11.40 -2.14 32.24
CA GLN A 215 -11.01 -0.72 32.30
C GLN A 215 -10.01 -0.32 31.20
N ARG A 216 -10.31 -0.69 29.95
CA ARG A 216 -9.41 -0.50 28.79
C ARG A 216 -9.67 0.77 28.00
N VAL A 217 -10.58 1.63 28.47
CA VAL A 217 -11.01 2.86 27.82
C VAL A 217 -10.35 4.05 28.50
N THR A 218 -9.73 4.92 27.72
CA THR A 218 -9.06 6.14 28.20
C THR A 218 -9.58 7.36 27.43
N GLN A 219 -10.07 8.35 28.16
CA GLN A 219 -10.32 9.68 27.63
C GLN A 219 -9.02 10.49 27.71
N ILE A 220 -8.59 11.01 26.56
CA ILE A 220 -7.44 11.88 26.45
C ILE A 220 -7.95 13.29 26.23
N SER A 221 -7.54 14.24 27.06
CA SER A 221 -7.91 15.64 26.89
C SER A 221 -6.81 16.59 27.37
N THR A 222 -6.95 17.86 27.02
CA THR A 222 -6.07 18.92 27.52
C THR A 222 -6.47 19.45 28.90
N SER A 223 -7.65 19.06 29.39
CA SER A 223 -8.22 19.49 30.67
C SER A 223 -7.96 18.46 31.78
N ASN A 224 -7.95 18.92 33.04
CA ASN A 224 -7.73 18.06 34.22
C ASN A 224 -8.97 17.24 34.62
N ALA A 225 -10.09 17.39 33.91
CA ALA A 225 -11.36 16.75 34.23
C ALA A 225 -11.89 15.96 33.02
N ILE A 226 -12.61 14.87 33.30
CA ILE A 226 -13.36 14.09 32.31
C ILE A 226 -14.40 15.02 31.68
N ILE A 227 -14.32 15.21 30.37
CA ILE A 227 -15.26 16.07 29.64
C ILE A 227 -16.45 15.19 29.27
N THR A 228 -17.59 15.42 29.93
CA THR A 228 -18.85 14.71 29.68
C THR A 228 -19.85 15.53 28.85
N GLU A 229 -19.55 16.79 28.54
CA GLU A 229 -20.41 17.64 27.71
C GLU A 229 -20.15 17.40 26.22
N SER A 230 -21.22 17.25 25.44
CA SER A 230 -21.18 17.18 23.97
C SER A 230 -20.57 18.47 23.40
N CYS A 231 -19.72 18.34 22.39
CA CYS A 231 -19.05 19.48 21.77
C CYS A 231 -20.08 20.50 21.24
N LYS A 232 -20.07 21.75 21.75
CA LYS A 232 -21.00 22.83 21.34
C LYS A 232 -20.62 23.48 20.00
N GLY A 233 -19.53 23.06 19.36
CA GLY A 233 -19.07 23.57 18.07
C GLY A 233 -18.08 22.64 17.35
N ILE A 234 -18.06 22.75 16.01
CA ILE A 234 -17.31 21.88 15.07
C ILE A 234 -15.78 21.95 15.27
N ASN A 235 -15.25 22.99 15.92
CA ASN A 235 -13.82 23.24 16.10
C ASN A 235 -13.34 23.23 17.58
N GLU A 236 -14.15 22.76 18.53
CA GLU A 236 -13.83 22.80 19.98
C GLU A 236 -13.67 21.41 20.63
N ALA A 237 -13.58 20.33 19.84
CA ALA A 237 -13.31 19.00 20.38
C ALA A 237 -11.87 18.94 20.93
N SER A 238 -11.73 19.17 22.24
CA SER A 238 -10.46 19.19 22.99
C SER A 238 -10.10 17.84 23.62
N TRP A 239 -10.78 16.78 23.19
CA TRP A 239 -10.61 15.43 23.72
C TRP A 239 -10.83 14.34 22.67
N LEU A 240 -10.20 13.20 22.87
CA LEU A 240 -10.41 11.98 22.07
C LEU A 240 -10.47 10.74 22.98
N MET A 241 -11.06 9.66 22.47
CA MET A 241 -11.14 8.40 23.19
C MET A 241 -10.18 7.38 22.59
N GLN A 242 -9.45 6.67 23.44
CA GLN A 242 -8.63 5.53 23.07
C GLN A 242 -9.09 4.27 23.80
N VAL A 243 -9.09 3.16 23.09
CA VAL A 243 -9.33 1.83 23.66
C VAL A 243 -8.15 0.93 23.36
N LYS A 244 -7.65 0.29 24.42
CA LYS A 244 -6.60 -0.72 24.29
C LYS A 244 -7.22 -2.09 24.05
N GLY A 245 -7.14 -2.60 22.83
CA GLY A 245 -7.68 -3.90 22.45
C GLY A 245 -7.02 -5.07 23.19
N HIS A 246 -7.57 -6.27 22.97
CA HIS A 246 -7.08 -7.50 23.60
C HIS A 246 -5.64 -7.86 23.20
N SER A 247 -5.23 -7.50 21.98
CA SER A 247 -3.85 -7.63 21.49
C SER A 247 -2.88 -6.61 22.08
N GLY A 248 -3.37 -5.64 22.85
CA GLY A 248 -2.57 -4.52 23.35
C GLY A 248 -2.48 -3.32 22.40
N ALA A 249 -2.98 -3.45 21.16
CA ALA A 249 -3.04 -2.35 20.21
C ALA A 249 -4.01 -1.24 20.68
N LEU A 250 -3.63 0.02 20.46
CA LEU A 250 -4.44 1.19 20.76
C LEU A 250 -5.32 1.57 19.56
N TYR A 251 -6.58 1.87 19.83
CA TYR A 251 -7.54 2.30 18.82
C TYR A 251 -8.12 3.64 19.20
N THR A 252 -7.92 4.64 18.35
CA THR A 252 -8.57 5.96 18.45
C THR A 252 -9.98 5.87 17.90
N LEU A 253 -10.94 6.50 18.58
CA LEU A 253 -12.34 6.41 18.22
C LEU A 253 -13.13 7.63 18.71
N PHE A 254 -14.25 7.88 18.03
CA PHE A 254 -15.18 8.97 18.31
C PHE A 254 -16.58 8.37 18.47
N PRO A 255 -17.03 8.14 19.72
CA PRO A 255 -18.28 7.42 19.96
C PRO A 255 -19.51 8.22 19.51
N GLU A 256 -19.47 9.55 19.61
CA GLU A 256 -20.59 10.45 19.21
C GLU A 256 -20.97 10.31 17.74
N ILE A 257 -19.98 10.06 16.87
CA ILE A 257 -20.19 9.86 15.42
C ILE A 257 -20.06 8.39 15.01
N ASN A 258 -20.06 7.47 15.98
CA ASN A 258 -19.91 6.03 15.78
C ASN A 258 -18.71 5.69 14.87
N TYR A 259 -17.50 6.15 15.20
CA TYR A 259 -16.29 5.90 14.41
C TYR A 259 -15.18 5.23 15.21
N CYS A 260 -14.46 4.28 14.61
CA CYS A 260 -13.24 3.69 15.18
C CYS A 260 -12.22 3.30 14.09
N THR A 261 -10.93 3.44 14.39
CA THR A 261 -9.84 3.06 13.49
C THR A 261 -9.60 1.55 13.34
N CYS A 262 -10.37 0.69 14.01
CA CYS A 262 -10.12 -0.74 13.98
C CYS A 262 -10.54 -1.40 12.65
N ALA A 263 -9.82 -2.46 12.27
CA ALA A 263 -10.12 -3.22 11.05
C ALA A 263 -11.55 -3.77 11.03
N ALA A 264 -12.08 -4.20 12.19
CA ALA A 264 -13.45 -4.67 12.30
C ALA A 264 -14.48 -3.57 11.97
N PHE A 265 -14.24 -2.33 12.39
CA PHE A 265 -15.12 -1.21 12.03
C PHE A 265 -15.10 -0.96 10.52
N ARG A 266 -13.91 -0.87 9.92
CA ARG A 266 -13.76 -0.69 8.48
C ARG A 266 -14.49 -1.76 7.66
N HIS A 267 -14.34 -3.02 8.04
CA HIS A 267 -14.91 -4.13 7.28
C HIS A 267 -16.38 -4.39 7.63
N GLN A 268 -16.72 -4.54 8.92
CA GLN A 268 -18.07 -4.95 9.35
C GLN A 268 -19.08 -3.81 9.34
N VAL A 269 -18.66 -2.56 9.61
CA VAL A 269 -19.56 -1.41 9.69
C VAL A 269 -19.61 -0.65 8.36
N LEU A 270 -18.45 -0.34 7.74
CA LEU A 270 -18.43 0.47 6.51
C LEU A 270 -18.62 -0.36 5.23
N THR A 271 -17.94 -1.50 5.10
CA THR A 271 -17.95 -2.30 3.85
C THR A 271 -19.09 -3.31 3.79
N ASP A 272 -19.11 -4.26 4.74
CA ASP A 272 -20.04 -5.39 4.80
C ASP A 272 -21.40 -4.99 5.41
N ARG A 273 -21.42 -3.93 6.23
CA ARG A 273 -22.60 -3.44 6.96
C ARG A 273 -23.34 -4.54 7.75
N SER A 274 -22.59 -5.54 8.21
CA SER A 274 -23.08 -6.65 9.02
C SER A 274 -23.23 -6.28 10.50
N ALA A 275 -22.61 -5.18 10.94
CA ALA A 275 -22.76 -4.64 12.28
C ALA A 275 -22.96 -3.11 12.24
N PHE A 276 -23.73 -2.58 13.19
CA PHE A 276 -23.95 -1.13 13.31
C PHE A 276 -22.73 -0.41 13.87
N THR A 277 -22.01 -1.05 14.79
CA THR A 277 -20.83 -0.51 15.44
C THR A 277 -19.82 -1.62 15.76
N CYS A 278 -18.61 -1.25 16.15
CA CYS A 278 -17.61 -2.21 16.62
C CYS A 278 -17.56 -2.28 18.15
N LYS A 279 -16.94 -3.34 18.67
CA LYS A 279 -16.79 -3.55 20.12
C LYS A 279 -16.07 -2.41 20.84
N HIS A 280 -15.16 -1.69 20.18
CA HIS A 280 -14.41 -0.60 20.81
C HIS A 280 -15.26 0.65 21.00
N VAL A 281 -16.11 1.00 20.02
CA VAL A 281 -17.04 2.12 20.14
C VAL A 281 -18.06 1.84 21.23
N LEU A 282 -18.64 0.63 21.24
CA LEU A 282 -19.63 0.23 22.24
C LEU A 282 -19.04 0.16 23.65
N ALA A 283 -17.83 -0.35 23.82
CA ALA A 283 -17.12 -0.36 25.10
C ALA A 283 -16.84 1.06 25.62
N THR A 284 -16.50 1.98 24.71
CA THR A 284 -16.27 3.38 25.06
C THR A 284 -17.57 4.03 25.49
N TRP A 285 -18.66 3.80 24.76
CA TRP A 285 -19.98 4.33 25.13
C TRP A 285 -20.42 3.86 26.53
N LEU A 286 -20.20 2.58 26.87
CA LEU A 286 -20.46 2.06 28.22
C LEU A 286 -19.59 2.76 29.28
N ALA A 287 -18.30 2.97 29.00
CA ALA A 287 -17.39 3.66 29.91
C ALA A 287 -17.69 5.17 30.02
N SER A 288 -18.24 5.81 28.98
CA SER A 288 -18.69 7.20 29.02
C SER A 288 -19.89 7.40 29.94
N ILE A 289 -20.71 6.36 30.14
CA ILE A 289 -21.83 6.37 31.09
C ILE A 289 -21.33 6.07 32.51
N ASP A 290 -20.46 5.07 32.65
CA ASP A 290 -19.82 4.72 33.92
C ASP A 290 -18.45 5.41 34.07
N ASN A 291 -18.48 6.68 34.49
CA ASN A 291 -17.29 7.50 34.73
C ASN A 291 -16.28 6.87 35.72
N GLU A 292 -16.68 5.89 36.55
CA GLU A 292 -15.73 5.21 37.46
C GLU A 292 -14.77 4.27 36.72
N LYS A 293 -15.14 3.81 35.52
CA LYS A 293 -14.30 2.89 34.70
C LYS A 293 -13.59 3.58 33.54
N LEU A 294 -13.84 4.87 33.34
CA LEU A 294 -13.16 5.68 32.33
C LEU A 294 -11.83 6.20 32.89
N LEU A 295 -10.73 5.77 32.28
CA LEU A 295 -9.42 6.33 32.62
C LEU A 295 -9.29 7.72 32.01
N HIS A 296 -8.68 8.65 32.74
CA HIS A 296 -8.39 9.99 32.23
C HIS A 296 -6.88 10.19 32.06
N GLN A 297 -6.47 10.65 30.89
CA GLN A 297 -5.11 11.06 30.62
C GLN A 297 -5.07 12.52 30.20
N GLN A 298 -4.40 13.34 30.99
CA GLN A 298 -4.14 14.73 30.65
C GLN A 298 -2.90 14.84 29.79
N LEU A 299 -3.01 15.54 28.65
CA LEU A 299 -1.89 15.90 27.79
C LEU A 299 -1.78 17.41 27.63
N THR A 300 -0.57 17.92 27.43
CA THR A 300 -0.38 19.31 27.00
C THR A 300 -0.94 19.52 25.59
N GLN A 301 -1.32 20.74 25.22
CA GLN A 301 -1.83 21.04 23.87
C GLN A 301 -0.88 20.59 22.75
N LYS A 302 0.43 20.65 23.00
CA LYS A 302 1.46 20.12 22.08
C LYS A 302 1.41 18.59 21.97
N GLN A 303 1.30 17.88 23.09
CA GLN A 303 1.18 16.41 23.10
C GLN A 303 -0.15 15.92 22.53
N PHE A 304 -1.25 16.66 22.73
CA PHE A 304 -2.55 16.33 22.18
C PHE A 304 -2.56 16.42 20.65
N ASN A 305 -1.93 17.47 20.09
CA ASN A 305 -1.70 17.57 18.65
C ASN A 305 -0.74 16.49 18.14
N ASN A 306 0.15 15.98 19.00
CA ASN A 306 1.17 14.98 18.68
C ASN A 306 0.80 13.54 19.07
N LEU A 307 -0.48 13.25 19.35
CA LEU A 307 -0.94 11.91 19.77
C LEU A 307 -0.72 10.80 18.74
N ASN A 308 -0.48 11.16 17.47
CA ASN A 308 -0.09 10.22 16.41
C ASN A 308 1.42 10.25 16.12
N THR A 309 2.19 11.10 16.79
CA THR A 309 3.56 11.45 16.39
C THR A 309 4.66 10.66 17.12
N GLU A 310 4.35 10.03 18.25
CA GLU A 310 5.35 9.24 19.02
C GLU A 310 5.85 7.98 18.30
N ASP A 311 5.18 7.57 17.22
CA ASP A 311 5.60 6.45 16.35
C ASP A 311 6.54 6.86 15.20
N TYR A 312 6.71 8.16 14.92
CA TYR A 312 7.52 8.61 13.79
C TYR A 312 8.95 8.93 14.23
N ILE A 313 9.91 8.43 13.47
CA ILE A 313 11.33 8.72 13.67
C ILE A 313 11.68 10.10 13.12
N LEU A 314 11.11 10.44 11.95
CA LEU A 314 11.29 11.74 11.30
C LEU A 314 9.95 12.44 11.17
N VAL A 315 9.91 13.69 11.62
CA VAL A 315 8.81 14.63 11.47
C VAL A 315 9.38 15.93 10.95
N ALA A 316 8.93 16.39 9.80
CA ALA A 316 9.39 17.66 9.23
C ALA A 316 8.21 18.47 8.69
N LYS A 317 8.16 19.77 9.03
CA LYS A 317 7.15 20.71 8.55
C LYS A 317 7.79 21.83 7.75
N VAL A 318 7.19 22.16 6.61
CA VAL A 318 7.66 23.21 5.70
C VAL A 318 6.49 24.06 5.23
N GLY A 319 6.58 25.37 5.45
CA GLY A 319 5.69 26.36 4.87
C GLY A 319 6.05 26.75 3.43
N LEU A 320 5.12 27.45 2.77
CA LEU A 320 5.20 27.85 1.36
C LEU A 320 6.54 28.48 0.95
N THR A 321 7.10 29.38 1.76
CA THR A 321 8.32 30.15 1.42
C THR A 321 9.52 29.24 1.12
N ASN A 322 9.75 28.25 1.99
CA ASN A 322 10.88 27.32 1.84
C ASN A 322 10.54 26.12 0.94
N LEU A 323 9.25 25.78 0.80
CA LEU A 323 8.79 24.69 -0.06
C LEU A 323 9.23 24.88 -1.52
N LYS A 324 9.20 26.11 -2.03
CA LYS A 324 9.66 26.44 -3.39
C LYS A 324 11.06 25.94 -3.66
N ILE A 325 11.95 26.26 -2.72
CA ILE A 325 13.38 26.00 -2.83
C ILE A 325 13.60 24.49 -2.74
N ILE A 326 12.92 23.81 -1.82
CA ILE A 326 12.99 22.35 -1.72
C ILE A 326 12.56 21.71 -3.05
N ILE A 327 11.44 22.12 -3.64
CA ILE A 327 10.97 21.59 -4.93
C ILE A 327 11.99 21.87 -6.05
N GLU A 328 12.55 23.07 -6.12
CA GLU A 328 13.58 23.42 -7.11
C GLU A 328 14.86 22.59 -6.93
N LEU A 329 15.29 22.35 -5.68
CA LEU A 329 16.42 21.49 -5.35
C LEU A 329 16.16 20.04 -5.82
N LEU A 330 14.99 19.49 -5.47
CA LEU A 330 14.60 18.14 -5.85
C LEU A 330 14.53 17.99 -7.37
N LYS A 331 13.94 18.97 -8.08
CA LYS A 331 13.86 19.00 -9.56
C LYS A 331 15.23 19.04 -10.22
N ALA A 332 16.18 19.77 -9.65
CA ALA A 332 17.55 19.81 -10.16
C ALA A 332 18.21 18.43 -10.00
N THR A 333 18.07 17.77 -8.85
CA THR A 333 18.59 16.42 -8.60
C THR A 333 17.84 15.31 -9.34
N ASN A 334 16.66 15.58 -9.88
CA ASN A 334 15.83 14.57 -10.54
C ASN A 334 16.29 14.29 -11.99
N PHE A 335 17.31 13.43 -12.12
CA PHE A 335 17.77 12.84 -13.39
C PHE A 335 17.78 11.31 -13.40
N LYS A 336 17.51 10.67 -12.26
CA LYS A 336 17.24 9.23 -12.11
C LYS A 336 16.01 9.04 -11.23
N GLU A 337 15.34 7.92 -11.42
CA GLU A 337 14.06 7.63 -10.77
C GLU A 337 14.20 7.45 -9.26
N ILE A 338 15.26 6.80 -8.80
CA ILE A 338 15.46 6.47 -7.38
C ILE A 338 16.44 7.46 -6.76
N ALA A 339 16.09 7.97 -5.58
CA ALA A 339 16.96 8.77 -4.73
C ALA A 339 17.08 8.13 -3.35
N THR A 340 18.25 8.26 -2.75
CA THR A 340 18.53 7.88 -1.36
C THR A 340 18.44 9.12 -0.48
N CYS A 341 17.57 9.06 0.52
CA CYS A 341 17.36 10.10 1.52
C CYS A 341 18.08 9.72 2.82
N LEU A 342 18.87 10.64 3.34
CA LEU A 342 19.61 10.54 4.59
C LEU A 342 19.13 11.67 5.50
N GLY A 343 18.43 11.34 6.57
CA GLY A 343 18.00 12.27 7.61
C GLY A 343 18.94 12.21 8.81
N SER A 344 19.39 13.38 9.25
CA SER A 344 20.20 13.56 10.47
C SER A 344 19.69 14.75 11.26
N GLU A 345 20.14 14.94 12.51
CA GLU A 345 19.80 16.12 13.32
C GLU A 345 20.09 17.46 12.62
N ASN A 346 21.08 17.46 11.71
CA ASN A 346 21.50 18.63 10.95
C ASN A 346 20.63 18.89 9.71
N GLY A 347 19.73 17.99 9.35
CA GLY A 347 18.83 18.12 8.20
C GLY A 347 18.83 16.91 7.28
N LEU A 348 18.30 17.12 6.08
CA LEU A 348 18.04 16.08 5.09
C LEU A 348 19.01 16.19 3.91
N LYS A 349 19.68 15.08 3.57
CA LYS A 349 20.50 14.95 2.37
C LYS A 349 19.86 13.96 1.42
N ILE A 350 19.62 14.38 0.18
CA ILE A 350 19.00 13.57 -0.87
C ILE A 350 20.03 13.36 -1.96
N THR A 351 20.34 12.10 -2.24
CA THR A 351 21.40 11.71 -3.17
C THR A 351 20.86 10.87 -4.30
N VAL A 352 21.29 11.19 -5.52
CA VAL A 352 20.92 10.51 -6.75
C VAL A 352 22.21 10.13 -7.48
N GLU A 353 22.36 8.85 -7.81
CA GLU A 353 23.53 8.33 -8.53
C GLU A 353 23.12 7.77 -9.90
N ASP A 354 23.95 7.98 -10.92
CA ASP A 354 23.80 7.36 -12.22
C ASP A 354 25.08 6.63 -12.66
N THR A 355 24.94 5.33 -12.96
CA THR A 355 25.96 4.45 -13.56
C THR A 355 27.36 4.58 -12.96
N LYS A 356 27.48 4.89 -11.67
CA LYS A 356 28.76 5.06 -10.97
C LYS A 356 29.68 6.13 -11.57
N CYS A 357 29.15 7.00 -12.42
CA CYS A 357 29.89 8.03 -13.15
C CYS A 357 29.45 9.44 -12.74
N MET A 358 28.25 9.57 -12.20
CA MET A 358 27.66 10.83 -11.79
C MET A 358 26.90 10.65 -10.48
N GLN A 359 27.05 11.61 -9.57
CA GLN A 359 26.26 11.70 -8.35
C GLN A 359 25.83 13.14 -8.13
N ALA A 360 24.59 13.34 -7.70
CA ALA A 360 24.14 14.62 -7.17
C ALA A 360 23.63 14.45 -5.75
N SER A 361 23.97 15.39 -4.88
CA SER A 361 23.48 15.44 -3.51
C SER A 361 22.93 16.83 -3.22
N ALA A 362 21.64 16.91 -2.88
CA ALA A 362 21.03 18.10 -2.32
C ALA A 362 21.03 18.00 -0.79
N TYR A 363 21.53 19.02 -0.11
CA TYR A 363 21.51 19.11 1.35
C TYR A 363 20.62 20.27 1.78
N ILE A 364 19.62 19.94 2.61
CA ILE A 364 18.61 20.85 3.15
C ILE A 364 18.81 20.87 4.67
N PRO A 365 19.38 21.94 5.23
CA PRO A 365 19.57 22.05 6.68
C PRO A 365 18.25 22.00 7.46
N SER A 366 18.29 21.50 8.69
CA SER A 366 17.12 21.47 9.58
C SER A 366 16.52 22.87 9.83
N THR A 367 17.33 23.93 9.73
CA THR A 367 16.89 25.34 9.87
C THR A 367 15.97 25.83 8.74
N VAL A 368 15.87 25.09 7.63
CA VAL A 368 14.96 25.41 6.50
C VAL A 368 13.54 24.94 6.78
N PHE A 369 13.37 23.99 7.71
CA PHE A 369 12.08 23.47 8.14
C PHE A 369 11.54 24.33 9.29
N ASP A 370 10.23 24.52 9.34
CA ASP A 370 9.57 25.21 10.45
C ASP A 370 9.57 24.34 11.71
N GLU A 371 9.52 23.01 11.51
CA GLU A 371 9.63 21.98 12.53
C GLU A 371 10.45 20.83 11.95
N PHE A 372 11.45 20.35 12.68
CA PHE A 372 12.27 19.21 12.28
C PHE A 372 12.63 18.42 13.53
N GLU A 373 11.99 17.29 13.71
CA GLU A 373 12.24 16.37 14.81
C GLU A 373 12.74 15.05 14.23
N LEU A 374 13.86 14.59 14.77
CA LEU A 374 14.47 13.33 14.39
C LEU A 374 14.92 12.58 15.65
N ASN A 375 14.40 11.39 15.85
CA ASN A 375 14.73 10.55 17.01
C ASN A 375 16.04 9.77 16.80
N GLU A 376 16.28 9.29 15.58
CA GLU A 376 17.49 8.59 15.16
C GLU A 376 17.77 8.86 13.69
N ASP A 377 19.04 8.73 13.28
CA ASP A 377 19.44 8.92 11.87
C ASP A 377 18.69 7.91 10.97
N VAL A 378 18.05 8.42 9.93
CA VAL A 378 17.25 7.61 9.00
C VAL A 378 17.86 7.57 7.63
N THR A 379 17.80 6.41 7.00
CA THR A 379 18.28 6.19 5.64
C THR A 379 17.27 5.33 4.89
N PHE A 380 16.72 5.86 3.79
CA PHE A 380 15.76 5.15 2.95
C PHE A 380 15.85 5.62 1.51
N SER A 381 15.50 4.75 0.56
CA SER A 381 15.40 5.11 -0.85
C SER A 381 13.95 5.29 -1.25
N LEU A 382 13.66 6.13 -2.24
CA LEU A 382 12.31 6.31 -2.79
C LEU A 382 12.35 6.72 -4.26
N SER A 383 11.19 6.68 -4.91
CA SER A 383 11.03 7.26 -6.26
C SER A 383 10.98 8.78 -6.18
N LEU A 384 12.06 9.44 -6.60
CA LEU A 384 12.18 10.89 -6.59
C LEU A 384 11.19 11.54 -7.56
N ASN A 385 10.87 10.87 -8.67
CA ASN A 385 9.84 11.33 -9.61
C ASN A 385 8.49 11.49 -8.90
N ILE A 386 8.05 10.45 -8.18
CA ILE A 386 6.79 10.47 -7.45
C ILE A 386 6.82 11.53 -6.36
N LEU A 387 7.93 11.65 -5.62
CA LEU A 387 8.08 12.68 -4.58
C LEU A 387 7.94 14.10 -5.16
N VAL A 388 8.63 14.38 -6.26
CA VAL A 388 8.56 15.69 -6.92
C VAL A 388 7.15 15.95 -7.44
N ASP A 389 6.52 14.97 -8.09
CA ASP A 389 5.16 15.10 -8.60
C ASP A 389 4.17 15.38 -7.47
N CYS A 390 4.26 14.64 -6.35
CA CYS A 390 3.43 14.84 -5.17
C CYS A 390 3.55 16.27 -4.62
N LEU A 391 4.78 16.78 -4.47
CA LEU A 391 5.02 18.14 -3.99
C LEU A 391 4.59 19.21 -5.01
N CYS A 392 4.56 18.88 -6.30
CA CYS A 392 4.14 19.79 -7.36
C CYS A 392 2.62 19.82 -7.59
N MET A 393 1.86 18.83 -7.12
CA MET A 393 0.40 18.75 -7.35
C MET A 393 -0.35 20.00 -6.86
N PHE A 394 0.16 20.65 -5.82
CA PHE A 394 -0.43 21.83 -5.16
C PHE A 394 0.52 23.02 -5.17
N TRP A 395 1.53 23.00 -6.05
CA TRP A 395 2.33 24.20 -6.26
C TRP A 395 1.45 25.24 -6.95
N PRO A 396 1.15 26.38 -6.30
CA PRO A 396 0.05 27.19 -6.74
C PRO A 396 0.46 27.96 -7.99
N THR A 397 -0.40 27.91 -9.01
CA THR A 397 -0.42 28.90 -10.11
C THR A 397 -0.80 30.31 -9.62
N SER A 398 -1.18 30.46 -8.35
CA SER A 398 -1.67 31.69 -7.70
C SER A 398 -0.83 32.07 -6.48
N GLN A 399 -0.34 33.31 -6.41
CA GLN A 399 0.65 33.78 -5.44
C GLN A 399 0.15 34.01 -3.99
N GLU A 400 -1.08 33.64 -3.64
CA GLU A 400 -1.72 34.10 -2.39
C GLU A 400 -2.13 33.00 -1.38
N ASN A 401 -1.92 31.71 -1.68
CA ASN A 401 -2.43 30.62 -0.83
C ASN A 401 -1.40 30.12 0.19
N SER A 402 -1.81 29.89 1.43
CA SER A 402 -0.94 29.30 2.46
C SER A 402 -0.87 27.77 2.27
N VAL A 403 0.22 27.29 1.68
CA VAL A 403 0.51 25.85 1.60
C VAL A 403 1.42 25.45 2.76
N THR A 404 1.06 24.39 3.47
CA THR A 404 1.96 23.73 4.43
C THR A 404 2.13 22.26 4.08
N VAL A 405 3.36 21.77 4.20
CA VAL A 405 3.72 20.37 3.94
C VAL A 405 4.28 19.77 5.22
N GLN A 406 3.78 18.61 5.60
CA GLN A 406 4.26 17.80 6.70
C GLN A 406 4.75 16.46 6.17
N ILE A 407 5.92 16.03 6.60
CA ILE A 407 6.59 14.79 6.19
C ILE A 407 6.77 13.93 7.44
N PHE A 408 6.35 12.68 7.37
CA PHE A 408 6.38 11.71 8.46
C PHE A 408 6.99 10.40 7.99
N TYR A 409 7.87 9.81 8.81
CA TYR A 409 8.48 8.51 8.53
C TYR A 409 8.66 7.69 9.80
N LYS A 410 8.10 6.46 9.82
CA LYS A 410 8.13 5.55 10.99
C LYS A 410 9.38 4.70 11.09
N GLY A 411 10.20 4.67 10.04
CA GLY A 411 11.38 3.82 9.97
C GLY A 411 11.32 2.74 8.91
N THR A 412 12.33 1.88 8.92
CA THR A 412 12.55 0.87 7.89
C THR A 412 11.32 -0.02 7.69
N GLY A 413 10.90 -0.19 6.44
CA GLY A 413 9.74 -0.99 6.05
C GLY A 413 8.40 -0.24 6.04
N TYR A 414 8.35 1.01 6.53
CA TYR A 414 7.17 1.86 6.44
C TYR A 414 7.26 2.87 5.29
N PRO A 415 6.14 3.27 4.67
CA PRO A 415 6.15 4.31 3.64
C PRO A 415 6.45 5.69 4.25
N LEU A 416 6.94 6.61 3.40
CA LEU A 416 7.02 8.03 3.68
C LEU A 416 5.62 8.65 3.52
N SER A 417 5.07 9.19 4.60
CA SER A 417 3.77 9.88 4.59
C SER A 417 3.98 11.38 4.44
N ILE A 418 3.25 11.98 3.51
CA ILE A 418 3.33 13.42 3.21
C ILE A 418 1.91 13.98 3.25
N ILE A 419 1.67 14.93 4.16
CA ILE A 419 0.41 15.64 4.28
C ILE A 419 0.62 17.05 3.73
N ILE A 420 -0.18 17.43 2.75
CA ILE A 420 -0.17 18.76 2.14
C ILE A 420 -1.50 19.43 2.49
N GLU A 421 -1.43 20.60 3.12
CA GLU A 421 -2.60 21.42 3.46
C GLU A 421 -2.57 22.72 2.64
N GLU A 422 -3.62 22.96 1.86
CA GLU A 422 -3.84 24.18 1.08
C GLU A 422 -5.30 24.61 1.23
N ASP A 423 -5.56 25.82 1.76
CA ASP A 423 -6.91 26.40 1.90
C ASP A 423 -7.96 25.47 2.54
N GLY A 424 -7.54 24.64 3.50
CA GLY A 424 -8.40 23.66 4.17
C GLY A 424 -8.60 22.34 3.41
N ILE A 425 -8.04 22.20 2.22
CA ILE A 425 -7.91 20.91 1.51
C ILE A 425 -6.68 20.21 2.04
N ILE A 426 -6.87 19.00 2.58
CA ILE A 426 -5.80 18.15 3.08
C ILE A 426 -5.60 16.99 2.10
N THR A 427 -4.40 16.87 1.56
CA THR A 427 -3.98 15.74 0.72
C THR A 427 -2.99 14.88 1.47
N ASP A 428 -3.34 13.61 1.66
CA ASP A 428 -2.49 12.59 2.29
C ASP A 428 -1.87 11.69 1.20
N CYS A 429 -0.55 11.73 1.09
CA CYS A 429 0.26 10.96 0.16
C CYS A 429 1.08 9.92 0.93
N SER A 430 1.03 8.66 0.50
CA SER A 430 1.86 7.58 1.06
C SER A 430 2.80 7.03 -0.01
N LEU A 431 4.09 7.32 0.12
CA LEU A 431 5.13 6.93 -0.83
C LEU A 431 5.89 5.72 -0.30
N LYS A 432 5.96 4.66 -1.10
CA LYS A 432 6.73 3.45 -0.74
C LYS A 432 8.21 3.76 -0.68
N THR A 433 8.86 3.35 0.41
CA THR A 433 10.32 3.38 0.53
C THR A 433 10.92 2.04 0.09
N LEU A 434 12.18 2.09 -0.34
CA LEU A 434 12.99 0.98 -0.81
C LEU A 434 14.21 0.82 0.11
N GLU A 435 14.79 -0.37 0.13
CA GLU A 435 16.10 -0.60 0.75
C GLU A 435 17.17 0.23 0.03
N VAL A 436 18.18 0.65 0.78
CA VAL A 436 19.22 1.54 0.28
C VAL A 436 20.32 0.72 -0.39
N GLU A 437 20.63 1.07 -1.64
CA GLU A 437 21.79 0.54 -2.35
C GLU A 437 23.07 1.27 -1.87
N GLU A 438 24.21 0.59 -1.89
CA GLU A 438 25.50 1.20 -1.56
C GLU A 438 25.82 2.33 -2.55
N LEU A 439 25.82 3.57 -2.03
CA LEU A 439 26.26 4.74 -2.76
C LEU A 439 27.79 4.78 -2.83
N LEU A 440 28.31 5.29 -3.94
CA LEU A 440 29.74 5.59 -4.03
C LEU A 440 30.11 6.80 -3.18
N ASP A 441 31.25 6.71 -2.50
CA ASP A 441 31.81 7.84 -1.78
C ASP A 441 32.60 8.74 -2.75
N PHE A 442 31.87 9.63 -3.44
CA PHE A 442 32.50 10.71 -4.18
C PHE A 442 32.89 11.83 -3.23
N HIS A 443 34.15 11.83 -2.80
CA HIS A 443 34.72 12.90 -2.00
C HIS A 443 35.89 13.59 -2.72
N LEU A 444 35.96 14.91 -2.58
CA LEU A 444 37.08 15.74 -3.04
C LEU A 444 37.71 16.40 -1.82
N ASP A 445 38.77 15.78 -1.31
CA ASP A 445 39.58 16.39 -0.26
C ASP A 445 40.13 17.73 -0.75
N THR A 446 40.12 18.73 0.11
CA THR A 446 40.64 20.07 -0.18
C THR A 446 42.10 20.06 -0.62
N GLU A 447 42.88 19.08 -0.16
CA GLU A 447 44.29 18.88 -0.53
C GLU A 447 44.47 18.33 -1.96
N ASN A 448 43.45 17.63 -2.47
CA ASN A 448 43.48 16.99 -3.79
C ASN A 448 42.90 17.88 -4.91
N VAL A 449 42.40 19.07 -4.56
CA VAL A 449 41.85 20.03 -5.53
C VAL A 449 42.99 20.73 -6.28
N VAL A 450 43.02 20.54 -7.60
CA VAL A 450 44.02 21.13 -8.50
C VAL A 450 43.58 22.50 -8.98
N ASN A 451 42.30 22.63 -9.34
CA ASN A 451 41.72 23.87 -9.80
C ASN A 451 40.41 24.13 -9.08
N LYS A 452 40.20 25.39 -8.69
CA LYS A 452 38.98 25.88 -8.09
C LYS A 452 38.58 27.21 -8.72
N VAL A 453 37.33 27.29 -9.18
CA VAL A 453 36.76 28.53 -9.71
C VAL A 453 35.39 28.75 -9.10
N VAL A 454 35.14 29.94 -8.57
CA VAL A 454 33.84 30.34 -8.01
C VAL A 454 33.27 31.44 -8.89
N LEU A 455 32.07 31.19 -9.40
CA LEU A 455 31.38 32.01 -10.38
C LEU A 455 29.99 32.40 -9.86
N GLN A 456 29.50 33.57 -10.28
CA GLN A 456 28.07 33.88 -10.26
C GLN A 456 27.34 33.01 -11.31
N THR A 457 26.14 32.53 -11.00
CA THR A 457 25.47 31.54 -11.86
C THR A 457 25.01 32.10 -13.21
N GLU A 458 24.81 33.42 -13.31
CA GLU A 458 24.43 34.11 -14.55
C GLU A 458 25.47 33.93 -15.65
N LEU A 459 26.76 33.96 -15.30
CA LEU A 459 27.84 33.77 -16.27
C LEU A 459 27.81 32.36 -16.86
N LEU A 460 27.67 31.34 -16.01
CA LEU A 460 27.61 29.96 -16.48
C LEU A 460 26.30 29.68 -17.24
N LYS A 461 25.17 30.26 -16.84
CA LYS A 461 23.90 30.17 -17.59
C LYS A 461 24.04 30.69 -19.02
N ALA A 462 24.65 31.87 -19.20
CA ALA A 462 24.87 32.45 -20.51
C ALA A 462 25.76 31.56 -21.38
N VAL A 463 26.87 31.06 -20.83
CA VAL A 463 27.77 30.14 -21.55
C VAL A 463 27.05 28.84 -21.94
N MET A 464 26.23 28.30 -21.04
CA MET A 464 25.50 27.04 -21.29
C MET A 464 24.41 27.17 -22.34
N ALA A 465 23.78 28.34 -22.47
CA ALA A 465 22.79 28.62 -23.50
C ALA A 465 23.39 28.64 -24.92
N GLU A 466 24.69 28.94 -25.04
CA GLU A 466 25.43 28.99 -26.31
C GLU A 466 26.07 27.64 -26.70
N LEU A 467 25.99 26.61 -25.83
CA LEU A 467 26.58 25.31 -26.12
C LEU A 467 25.78 24.56 -27.19
N ASP A 468 26.51 23.95 -28.14
CA ASP A 468 25.93 23.05 -29.14
C ASP A 468 25.35 21.79 -28.46
N PRO A 469 24.03 21.58 -28.47
CA PRO A 469 23.41 20.45 -27.80
C PRO A 469 23.71 19.10 -28.47
N THR A 470 24.21 19.11 -29.71
CA THR A 470 24.57 17.92 -30.49
C THR A 470 25.94 17.34 -30.13
N SER A 471 26.79 18.11 -29.45
CA SER A 471 28.09 17.63 -29.01
C SER A 471 27.95 16.55 -27.93
N GLN A 472 28.81 15.53 -28.00
CA GLN A 472 28.84 14.44 -27.03
C GLN A 472 29.78 14.74 -25.86
N LEU A 473 30.84 15.52 -26.10
CA LEU A 473 31.94 15.74 -25.17
C LEU A 473 32.16 17.24 -24.97
N VAL A 474 32.45 17.62 -23.73
CA VAL A 474 32.86 18.97 -23.37
C VAL A 474 34.23 18.92 -22.69
N LYS A 475 35.13 19.78 -23.15
CA LYS A 475 36.48 19.95 -22.60
C LYS A 475 36.52 21.21 -21.76
N LEU A 476 36.90 21.07 -20.49
CA LEU A 476 37.13 22.17 -19.56
C LEU A 476 38.63 22.35 -19.42
N CYS A 477 39.15 23.49 -19.86
CA CYS A 477 40.55 23.86 -19.72
C CYS A 477 40.69 24.99 -18.71
N LEU A 478 41.35 24.71 -17.59
CA LEU A 478 41.71 25.69 -16.57
C LEU A 478 43.23 25.91 -16.59
N SER A 479 43.67 27.16 -16.58
CA SER A 479 45.06 27.57 -16.75
C SER A 479 45.38 28.83 -15.93
N PRO A 480 46.60 28.96 -15.37
CA PRO A 480 47.05 30.22 -14.78
C PRO A 480 47.31 31.31 -15.84
N GLU A 481 47.46 30.92 -17.11
CA GLU A 481 47.65 31.83 -18.24
C GLU A 481 46.45 31.83 -19.18
N LYS A 482 46.31 32.89 -20.00
CA LYS A 482 45.26 33.00 -21.04
C LYS A 482 45.14 31.69 -21.84
N PRO A 483 43.94 31.14 -22.02
CA PRO A 483 42.62 31.76 -21.84
C PRO A 483 42.03 31.70 -20.42
N PHE A 484 42.79 31.26 -19.42
CA PHE A 484 42.38 31.06 -18.03
C PHE A 484 41.32 29.97 -17.83
N PHE A 485 40.08 30.20 -18.28
CA PHE A 485 39.04 29.18 -18.27
C PHE A 485 38.37 29.12 -19.63
N ARG A 486 38.60 28.02 -20.34
CA ARG A 486 38.04 27.74 -21.66
C ARG A 486 37.14 26.51 -21.60
N ILE A 487 35.91 26.66 -22.07
CA ILE A 487 34.97 25.57 -22.33
C ILE A 487 34.99 25.31 -23.84
N SER A 488 35.30 24.09 -24.24
CA SER A 488 35.33 23.71 -25.65
C SER A 488 34.39 22.56 -25.94
N LEU A 489 33.65 22.64 -27.04
CA LEU A 489 32.86 21.53 -27.57
C LEU A 489 33.40 21.12 -28.92
N GLU A 490 33.42 19.82 -29.15
CA GLU A 490 33.83 19.23 -30.41
C GLU A 490 32.63 18.46 -30.96
N SER A 491 32.18 18.85 -32.16
CA SER A 491 31.16 18.15 -32.92
C SER A 491 31.71 17.76 -34.30
N ILE A 492 30.92 17.05 -35.10
CA ILE A 492 31.39 16.52 -36.38
C ILE A 492 31.66 17.69 -37.34
N GLY A 493 32.94 18.09 -37.44
CA GLY A 493 33.40 19.14 -38.33
C GLY A 493 33.34 20.56 -37.78
N SER A 494 33.01 20.77 -36.50
CA SER A 494 33.12 22.08 -35.86
C SER A 494 33.65 22.00 -34.43
N VAL A 495 34.42 23.02 -34.04
CA VAL A 495 34.91 23.19 -32.68
C VAL A 495 34.47 24.56 -32.20
N CYS A 496 33.77 24.59 -31.08
CA CYS A 496 33.36 25.82 -30.42
C CYS A 496 34.25 26.03 -29.18
N HIS A 497 34.79 27.24 -29.02
CA HIS A 497 35.57 27.64 -27.86
C HIS A 497 34.89 28.84 -27.20
N ILE A 498 34.62 28.73 -25.90
CA ILE A 498 34.06 29.80 -25.09
C ILE A 498 35.08 30.10 -23.99
N ASP A 499 35.65 31.30 -24.03
CA ASP A 499 36.63 31.78 -23.07
C ASP A 499 35.92 32.64 -22.03
N LEU A 500 36.00 32.24 -20.76
CA LEU A 500 35.45 33.03 -19.67
C LEU A 500 36.46 34.14 -19.30
N PRO A 501 35.98 35.39 -19.12
CA PRO A 501 36.85 36.52 -18.77
C PRO A 501 37.40 36.34 -17.35
N HIS A 502 38.72 36.49 -17.17
CA HIS A 502 39.39 36.30 -15.87
C HIS A 502 39.13 37.45 -14.87
N ASP A 503 39.14 38.70 -15.34
CA ASP A 503 38.93 39.90 -14.52
C ASP A 503 37.51 40.43 -14.74
N ASN A 504 36.51 39.70 -14.27
CA ASN A 504 35.11 40.09 -14.34
C ASN A 504 34.49 40.05 -12.94
N ASP A 505 33.60 40.99 -12.63
CA ASP A 505 32.86 41.06 -11.36
C ASP A 505 32.01 39.79 -11.09
N LEU A 506 31.84 38.95 -12.12
CA LEU A 506 31.12 37.69 -12.05
C LEU A 506 32.00 36.49 -11.61
N ILE A 507 33.30 36.67 -11.43
CA ILE A 507 34.23 35.65 -10.90
C ILE A 507 34.70 36.07 -9.51
N ASP A 508 34.24 35.34 -8.49
CA ASP A 508 34.58 35.63 -7.10
C ASP A 508 35.95 35.07 -6.71
N THR A 509 36.36 33.95 -7.30
CA THR A 509 37.62 33.27 -6.95
C THR A 509 38.11 32.47 -8.14
N PHE A 510 39.38 32.66 -8.52
CA PHE A 510 40.07 31.84 -9.51
C PHE A 510 41.38 31.33 -8.91
N GLN A 511 41.45 30.02 -8.65
CA GLN A 511 42.61 29.33 -8.08
C GLN A 511 43.02 28.20 -9.02
N CYS A 512 44.09 28.44 -9.79
CA CYS A 512 44.64 27.49 -10.73
C CYS A 512 46.17 27.64 -10.73
N THR A 513 46.90 26.58 -10.38
CA THR A 513 48.37 26.58 -10.36
C THR A 513 48.97 25.93 -11.60
N THR A 514 48.23 25.06 -12.27
CA THR A 514 48.70 24.27 -13.41
C THR A 514 47.64 24.18 -14.47
N THR A 515 48.04 24.26 -15.75
CA THR A 515 47.11 24.08 -16.87
C THR A 515 46.63 22.63 -16.96
N VAL A 516 45.32 22.42 -16.80
CA VAL A 516 44.68 21.10 -16.90
C VAL A 516 43.50 21.20 -17.85
N THR A 517 43.46 20.30 -18.83
CA THR A 517 42.29 20.09 -19.70
C THR A 517 41.65 18.76 -19.36
N SER A 518 40.38 18.79 -18.98
CA SER A 518 39.59 17.62 -18.63
C SER A 518 38.40 17.48 -19.56
N THR A 519 38.10 16.26 -20.01
CA THR A 519 37.03 15.94 -20.95
C THR A 519 35.95 15.16 -20.22
N PHE A 520 34.72 15.60 -20.40
CA PHE A 520 33.54 15.00 -19.78
C PHE A 520 32.48 14.77 -20.84
N LYS A 521 31.60 13.79 -20.61
CA LYS A 521 30.42 13.66 -21.45
C LYS A 521 29.44 14.78 -21.14
N LEU A 522 28.96 15.46 -22.17
CA LEU A 522 28.01 16.56 -22.02
C LEU A 522 26.68 16.08 -21.40
N GLU A 523 26.29 14.83 -21.65
CA GLU A 523 25.09 14.20 -21.07
C GLU A 523 25.07 14.21 -19.54
N TYR A 524 26.23 14.06 -18.88
CA TYR A 524 26.33 14.06 -17.41
C TYR A 524 26.48 15.47 -16.80
N ILE A 525 26.87 16.46 -17.60
CA ILE A 525 26.94 17.86 -17.17
C ILE A 525 25.57 18.55 -17.30
N LYS A 526 24.77 18.19 -18.30
CA LYS A 526 23.43 18.77 -18.54
C LYS A 526 22.54 18.79 -17.27
N PRO A 527 22.43 17.72 -16.45
CA PRO A 527 21.63 17.76 -15.23
C PRO A 527 22.16 18.74 -14.19
N ALA A 528 23.49 18.85 -14.03
CA ALA A 528 24.09 19.81 -13.12
C ALA A 528 23.71 21.25 -13.47
N MET A 529 23.44 21.53 -14.76
CA MET A 529 23.02 22.86 -15.20
C MET A 529 21.61 23.22 -14.74
N LYS A 530 20.74 22.25 -14.43
CA LYS A 530 19.42 22.54 -13.85
C LYS A 530 19.54 23.28 -12.52
N ALA A 531 20.57 22.98 -11.72
CA ALA A 531 20.81 23.63 -10.44
C ALA A 531 21.18 25.12 -10.56
N LEU A 532 21.59 25.57 -11.75
CA LEU A 532 21.90 26.98 -11.96
C LEU A 532 20.66 27.86 -11.78
N SER A 533 19.46 27.39 -12.11
CA SER A 533 18.24 28.21 -12.04
C SER A 533 17.95 28.71 -10.62
N CYS A 534 18.20 27.90 -9.60
CA CYS A 534 17.94 28.20 -8.20
C CYS A 534 19.18 28.65 -7.41
N ALA A 535 20.39 28.40 -7.92
CA ALA A 535 21.63 28.75 -7.23
C ALA A 535 22.08 30.20 -7.46
N SER A 536 22.64 30.80 -6.41
CA SER A 536 23.24 32.14 -6.45
C SER A 536 24.70 32.11 -6.88
N LYS A 537 25.46 31.11 -6.42
CA LYS A 537 26.87 30.91 -6.75
C LYS A 537 27.15 29.45 -7.08
N VAL A 538 28.16 29.22 -7.92
CA VAL A 538 28.66 27.89 -8.24
C VAL A 538 30.17 27.85 -8.08
N SER A 539 30.68 26.83 -7.39
CA SER A 539 32.09 26.50 -7.28
C SER A 539 32.39 25.26 -8.12
N LEU A 540 33.29 25.39 -9.09
CA LEU A 540 33.81 24.29 -9.90
C LEU A 540 35.16 23.87 -9.33
N ARG A 541 35.31 22.59 -9.01
CA ARG A 541 36.55 21.99 -8.51
C ARG A 541 36.94 20.78 -9.34
N THR A 542 38.22 20.64 -9.66
CA THR A 542 38.77 19.44 -10.31
C THR A 542 39.96 18.88 -9.53
N ASN A 543 40.15 17.55 -9.55
CA ASN A 543 41.34 16.89 -8.99
C ASN A 543 42.18 16.19 -10.07
N ASN A 544 43.35 15.68 -9.64
CA ASN A 544 44.26 14.91 -10.48
C ASN A 544 43.67 13.58 -10.98
N ALA A 545 42.66 13.03 -10.29
CA ALA A 545 41.99 11.79 -10.67
C ALA A 545 40.89 12.00 -11.73
N GLY A 546 40.69 13.23 -12.21
CA GLY A 546 39.66 13.55 -13.20
C GLY A 546 38.24 13.58 -12.63
N LEU A 547 38.06 13.88 -11.34
CA LEU A 547 36.74 14.14 -10.79
C LEU A 547 36.42 15.64 -10.88
N LEU A 548 35.27 15.97 -11.46
CA LEU A 548 34.72 17.31 -11.49
C LEU A 548 33.61 17.42 -10.45
N CYS A 549 33.66 18.47 -9.62
CA CYS A 549 32.61 18.81 -8.68
C CYS A 549 32.06 20.21 -8.97
N PHE A 550 30.74 20.29 -9.13
CA PHE A 550 29.99 21.52 -9.03
C PHE A 550 29.38 21.60 -7.65
N GLN A 551 29.66 22.66 -6.91
CA GLN A 551 29.03 22.96 -5.63
C GLN A 551 28.23 24.24 -5.77
N TYR A 552 26.91 24.12 -5.63
CA TYR A 552 25.95 25.20 -5.75
C TYR A 552 25.56 25.72 -4.37
N MET A 553 25.53 27.04 -4.22
CA MET A 553 25.03 27.72 -3.04
C MET A 553 23.66 28.32 -3.34
N ILE A 554 22.64 27.81 -2.67
CA ILE A 554 21.25 28.25 -2.81
C ILE A 554 20.89 29.01 -1.52
N LYS A 555 20.50 30.28 -1.66
CA LYS A 555 20.09 31.10 -0.51
C LYS A 555 18.57 31.13 -0.43
N THR A 556 18.03 30.91 0.75
CA THR A 556 16.60 31.08 1.02
C THR A 556 16.27 32.54 1.31
N GLU A 557 15.00 32.92 1.15
CA GLU A 557 14.51 34.27 1.46
C GLU A 557 14.75 34.64 2.92
N ASN A 558 14.75 33.63 3.80
CA ASN A 558 14.99 33.79 5.24
C ASN A 558 16.49 33.83 5.61
N GLY A 559 17.40 33.82 4.63
CA GLY A 559 18.85 33.89 4.84
C GLY A 559 19.53 32.54 5.14
N ASN A 560 18.79 31.43 5.18
CA ASN A 560 19.39 30.10 5.26
C ASN A 560 20.11 29.76 3.95
N THR A 561 21.07 28.84 4.01
CA THR A 561 21.84 28.40 2.84
C THR A 561 21.70 26.90 2.67
N CYS A 562 21.14 26.47 1.55
CA CYS A 562 21.16 25.09 1.10
C CYS A 562 22.34 24.86 0.16
N TYR A 563 22.83 23.63 0.10
CA TYR A 563 23.93 23.25 -0.77
C TYR A 563 23.52 22.13 -1.70
N MET A 564 24.02 22.16 -2.92
CA MET A 564 23.91 21.04 -3.84
C MET A 564 25.25 20.74 -4.44
N GLU A 565 25.64 19.47 -4.46
CA GLU A 565 26.89 19.02 -5.04
C GLU A 565 26.60 18.06 -6.20
N TYR A 566 27.29 18.26 -7.31
CA TYR A 566 27.33 17.31 -8.43
C TYR A 566 28.74 16.85 -8.65
N TYR A 567 28.95 15.55 -8.65
CA TYR A 567 30.19 14.88 -8.98
C TYR A 567 30.04 14.24 -10.36
N VAL A 568 31.00 14.48 -11.25
CA VAL A 568 31.05 13.89 -12.59
C VAL A 568 32.46 13.36 -12.82
N ARG A 569 32.56 12.07 -13.14
CA ARG A 569 33.84 11.41 -13.40
C ARG A 569 34.31 11.68 -14.84
N PHE A 570 35.61 11.88 -15.00
CA PHE A 570 36.28 12.10 -16.28
C PHE A 570 36.13 10.89 -17.20
N PHE A 571 36.03 11.18 -18.51
CA PHE A 571 35.94 10.17 -19.54
C PHE A 571 37.32 9.94 -20.17
N MET A 572 37.92 8.78 -19.88
CA MET A 572 39.13 8.32 -20.57
C MET A 572 38.76 7.85 -21.98
N ILE A 573 39.23 8.57 -23.00
CA ILE A 573 39.28 8.04 -24.36
C ILE A 573 40.50 7.11 -24.39
N ASN A 574 40.28 5.80 -24.29
CA ASN A 574 41.31 4.81 -24.62
C ASN A 574 41.40 4.66 -26.14
#